data_AF-A0A975BSW0-F1
#
_entry.id   AF-A0A975BSW0-F1
#
_cell.length_a   1.000
_cell.length_b   1.000
_cell.length_c   1.000
_cell.angle_alpha   90.00
_cell.angle_beta   90.00
_cell.angle_gamma   90.00
#
_symmetry.space_group_name_H-M   'P 1'
#
loop_
_entity.id
_entity.type
_entity.pdbx_description
1 polymer ?
#
loop_
_entity_poly.entity_id
_entity_poly.type
_entity_poly.pdbx_seq_one_letter_code
_entity_poly.pdbx_strand_id
1 'polypeptide(L)' 'MNNEIFIGTMKGYPENYNPGSVWHSTDGGDHWNDITNDLQLKRISDVVYKGGYLYAATWCANAYRLKIR' A
#
# COMPACT_ATOMS: atom_id res chain seq x y z
N MET A 1 -19.74 -10.11 -1.10
CA MET A 1 -19.01 -9.26 -2.07
C MET A 1 -17.71 -8.89 -1.38
N ASN A 2 -16.56 -9.04 -2.04
CA ASN A 2 -15.28 -8.71 -1.43
C ASN A 2 -15.16 -7.19 -1.40
N ASN A 3 -15.42 -6.58 -0.25
CA ASN A 3 -15.31 -5.13 -0.01
C ASN A 3 -13.86 -4.73 0.37
N GLU A 4 -12.88 -5.49 -0.12
CA GLU A 4 -11.47 -5.24 0.14
C GLU A 4 -10.96 -4.11 -0.75
N ILE A 5 -10.38 -3.08 -0.13
CA ILE A 5 -9.76 -1.97 -0.84
C ILE A 5 -8.34 -1.78 -0.31
N PHE A 6 -7.39 -1.63 -1.22
CA PHE A 6 -6.01 -1.30 -0.92
C PHE A 6 -5.64 0.03 -1.58
N ILE A 7 -5.05 0.94 -0.81
CA ILE A 7 -4.58 2.24 -1.30
C ILE A 7 -3.10 2.40 -0.96
N GLY A 8 -2.31 2.72 -1.99
CA GLY A 8 -0.93 3.17 -1.85
C GLY A 8 -0.88 4.69 -1.85
N THR A 9 -0.17 5.28 -0.89
CA THR A 9 0.01 6.72 -0.78
C THR A 9 1.45 7.12 -1.08
N MET A 10 1.61 8.29 -1.68
CA MET A 10 2.89 9.00 -1.75
C MET A 10 2.72 10.33 -1.01
N LYS A 11 3.63 10.68 -0.09
CA LYS A 11 3.69 12.05 0.45
C LYS A 11 4.54 12.90 -0.50
N GLY A 12 4.00 14.05 -0.92
CA GLY A 12 4.67 15.00 -1.82
C GLY A 12 5.85 15.74 -1.16
N TYR A 13 6.79 16.20 -1.99
CA TYR A 13 7.92 17.06 -1.61
C TYR A 13 7.41 18.45 -1.16
N PRO A 14 8.00 19.17 -0.17
CA PRO A 14 9.38 19.07 0.34
C PRO A 14 9.55 18.42 1.72
N GLU A 15 8.53 17.76 2.26
CA GLU A 15 8.59 17.25 3.62
C GLU A 15 9.32 15.91 3.72
N ASN A 16 10.53 16.00 4.27
CA ASN A 16 11.45 14.94 4.66
C ASN A 16 10.80 13.57 4.94
N TYR A 17 11.12 12.62 4.05
CA TYR A 17 11.35 11.20 4.35
C TYR A 17 10.23 10.35 4.95
N ASN A 18 8.94 10.68 4.81
CA ASN A 18 7.95 9.65 5.10
C ASN A 18 7.86 8.66 3.91
N PRO A 19 8.21 7.37 4.08
CA PRO A 19 7.94 6.37 3.05
C PRO A 19 6.45 6.34 2.70
N GLY A 20 6.11 5.94 1.47
CA GLY A 20 4.71 5.80 1.10
C GLY A 20 4.04 4.74 1.96
N SER A 21 2.75 4.93 2.26
CA SER A 21 1.99 4.01 3.11
C SER A 21 0.97 3.21 2.32
N VAL A 22 0.73 1.97 2.74
CA VAL A 22 -0.35 1.11 2.24
C VAL A 22 -1.43 0.99 3.30
N TRP A 23 -2.67 1.24 2.90
CA TRP A 23 -3.85 1.12 3.74
C TRP A 23 -4.79 0.05 3.21
N HIS A 24 -5.42 -0.71 4.11
CA HIS A 24 -6.36 -1.77 3.80
C HIS A 24 -7.69 -1.56 4.52
N SER A 25 -8.78 -1.63 3.77
CA SER A 25 -10.15 -1.64 4.28
C SER A 25 -10.84 -2.95 3.88
N THR A 26 -11.64 -3.51 4.79
CA THR A 26 -12.46 -4.71 4.58
C THR A 26 -13.96 -4.41 4.54
N ASP A 27 -14.34 -3.14 4.73
CA ASP A 27 -15.72 -2.67 4.85
C ASP A 27 -16.10 -1.65 3.76
N GLY A 28 -15.35 -1.62 2.66
CA GLY A 28 -15.67 -0.75 1.53
C GLY A 28 -15.18 0.69 1.69
N GLY A 29 -14.28 0.92 2.66
CA GLY A 29 -13.61 2.21 2.87
C GLY A 29 -14.08 2.99 4.09
N ASP A 30 -14.94 2.39 4.93
CA ASP A 30 -15.43 3.03 6.17
C ASP A 30 -14.34 3.04 7.25
N HIS A 31 -13.57 1.96 7.37
CA HIS A 31 -12.42 1.86 8.25
C HIS A 31 -11.15 1.40 7.51
N TRP A 32 -10.00 1.90 7.95
CA TRP A 32 -8.70 1.67 7.31
C TRP A 32 -7.66 1.23 8.32
N ASN A 33 -6.90 0.19 7.97
CA ASN A 33 -5.76 -0.30 8.73
C ASN A 33 -4.47 0.02 7.97
N ASP A 34 -3.49 0.58 8.65
CA ASP A 34 -2.14 0.79 8.11
C ASP A 34 -1.39 -0.56 8.10
N ILE A 35 -1.05 -1.05 6.91
CA ILE A 35 -0.27 -2.29 6.71
C ILE A 35 1.14 -2.00 6.18
N THR A 36 1.58 -0.74 6.25
CA THR A 36 2.89 -0.30 5.75
C THR A 36 4.04 -0.97 6.47
N ASN A 37 3.93 -1.24 7.77
CA ASN A 37 5.05 -1.82 8.55
C ASN A 37 5.48 -3.21 8.06
N ASP A 38 4.59 -3.94 7.41
CA ASP A 38 4.89 -5.24 6.80
C ASP A 38 5.64 -5.11 5.47
N LEU A 39 5.88 -3.89 5.02
CA LEU A 39 6.45 -3.53 3.73
C LEU A 39 7.51 -2.44 3.91
N GLN A 40 8.78 -2.75 3.68
CA GLN A 40 9.84 -1.73 3.66
C GLN A 40 9.78 -0.89 2.37
N LEU A 41 8.78 0.00 2.28
CA LEU A 41 8.51 0.78 1.07
C LEU A 41 9.23 2.11 1.07
N LYS A 42 9.52 2.62 -0.13
CA LYS A 42 9.89 4.01 -0.36
C LYS A 42 9.11 4.51 -1.56
N ARG A 43 8.26 5.53 -1.39
CA ARG A 43 7.47 6.19 -2.46
C ARG A 43 6.69 5.22 -3.36
N ILE A 44 5.49 4.86 -2.93
CA ILE A 44 4.59 3.98 -3.69
C ILE A 44 4.00 4.76 -4.86
N SER A 45 4.08 4.21 -6.07
CA SER A 45 3.48 4.80 -7.26
C SER A 45 2.21 4.10 -7.70
N ASP A 46 2.08 2.81 -7.40
CA ASP A 46 0.92 2.01 -7.77
C ASP A 46 0.77 0.80 -6.86
N VAL A 47 -0.48 0.32 -6.72
CA VAL A 47 -0.82 -0.90 -5.96
C VAL A 47 -1.84 -1.75 -6.70
N VAL A 48 -1.60 -3.06 -6.75
CA VAL A 48 -2.53 -4.02 -7.34
C VAL A 48 -2.75 -5.19 -6.38
N TYR A 49 -4.01 -5.56 -6.16
CA TYR A 49 -4.39 -6.74 -5.40
C TYR A 49 -4.87 -7.85 -6.32
N LYS A 50 -4.28 -9.05 -6.21
CA LYS A 50 -4.68 -10.22 -7.00
C LYS A 50 -4.33 -11.51 -6.29
N GLY A 51 -5.30 -12.41 -6.16
CA GLY A 51 -5.09 -13.77 -5.65
C GLY A 51 -4.57 -13.81 -4.21
N GLY A 52 -4.99 -12.88 -3.34
CA GLY A 52 -4.52 -12.79 -1.95
C GLY A 52 -3.15 -12.13 -1.79
N TYR A 53 -2.59 -11.56 -2.86
CA TYR A 53 -1.33 -10.83 -2.82
C TYR A 53 -1.55 -9.37 -3.19
N LEU A 54 -0.95 -8.49 -2.40
CA LEU A 54 -0.77 -7.09 -2.74
C LEU A 54 0.60 -6.90 -3.38
N TYR A 55 0.64 -6.21 -4.51
CA TYR A 55 1.86 -5.80 -5.21
C TYR A 55 1.97 -4.29 -5.15
N ALA A 56 3.13 -3.78 -4.72
CA ALA A 56 3.40 -2.35 -4.63
C ALA A 56 4.59 -1.98 -5.53
N ALA A 57 4.35 -1.08 -6.50
CA ALA A 57 5.39 -0.50 -7.32
C ALA A 57 5.96 0.74 -6.62
N THR A 58 7.28 0.95 -6.72
CA THR A 58 7.95 2.08 -6.10
C THR A 58 8.75 2.88 -7.11
N TRP A 59 8.83 4.21 -6.92
CA TRP A 59 9.50 5.11 -7.87
C TRP A 59 11.03 4.96 -7.91
N CYS A 60 11.65 4.42 -6.86
CA CYS A 60 13.10 4.37 -6.74
C CYS A 60 13.63 2.98 -6.32
N ALA A 61 12.79 1.95 -6.27
CA ALA A 61 13.19 0.60 -5.89
C ALA A 61 12.40 -0.47 -6.68
N ASN A 62 12.72 -1.74 -6.42
CA ASN A 62 12.01 -2.89 -6.98
C ASN A 62 10.52 -2.91 -6.59
N ALA A 63 9.74 -3.80 -7.21
CA ALA A 63 8.38 -4.10 -6.78
C ALA A 63 8.38 -4.98 -5.52
N TYR A 64 7.45 -4.71 -4.60
CA TYR A 64 7.24 -5.49 -3.38
C TYR A 64 5.98 -6.34 -3.52
N ARG A 65 5.92 -7.49 -2.83
CA ARG A 65 4.68 -8.24 -2.64
C ARG A 65 4.45 -8.59 -1.18
N LEU A 66 3.21 -8.51 -0.74
CA LEU A 66 2.75 -8.96 0.58
C LEU A 66 1.62 -9.97 0.40
N LYS A 67 1.64 -11.05 1.19
CA LYS A 67 0.51 -11.97 1.27
C LYS A 67 -0.48 -11.43 2.28
N ILE A 68 -1.70 -11.15 1.83
CA ILE A 68 -2.82 -10.79 2.70
C ILE A 68 -3.46 -12.10 3.17
N ARG A 69 -3.66 -12.24 4.48
CA ARG A 69 -4.25 -13.42 5.12
C ARG A 69 -5.76 -13.26 5.28
#